data_AF-A0A0B4HBD3-F1
#
_entry.id   AF-A0A0B4HBD3-F1
#
_cell.length_a   1.000
_cell.length_b   1.000
_cell.length_c   1.000
_cell.angle_alpha   90.00
_cell.angle_beta   90.00
_cell.angle_gamma   90.00
#
_symmetry.space_group_name_H-M   'P 1'
#
loop_
_entity.id
_entity.type
_entity.pdbx_description
1 polymer ?
#
loop_
_entity_poly.entity_id
_entity_poly.type
_entity_poly.pdbx_seq_one_letter_code
_entity_poly.pdbx_strand_id
1 'polypeptide(L)' 'MAPAVKAGVKRRHVEDVEPPEDFTNVYGSHYAAQDMPCDDIPDDSMPPEVAYRMIKDELSLDNNPKLK' A
#
# COMPACT_ATOMS: atom_id res chain seq x y z
N MET A 1 14.10 41.61 12.54
CA MET A 1 12.99 41.32 11.61
C MET A 1 13.31 40.00 10.92
N ALA A 2 12.75 38.88 11.38
CA ALA A 2 12.94 37.57 10.75
C ALA A 2 11.60 37.14 10.14
N PRO A 3 11.53 36.75 8.85
CA PRO A 3 10.32 36.16 8.32
C PRO A 3 10.33 34.66 8.60
N ALA A 4 9.31 34.19 9.32
CA ALA A 4 9.05 32.78 9.56
C ALA A 4 8.56 32.12 8.26
N VAL A 5 9.33 31.15 7.76
CA VAL A 5 8.90 30.28 6.66
C VAL A 5 7.97 29.19 7.20
N LYS A 6 6.66 29.32 6.99
CA LYS A 6 5.71 28.22 7.19
C LYS A 6 5.59 27.44 5.89
N ALA A 7 6.45 26.44 5.70
CA ALA A 7 6.30 25.46 4.63
C ALA A 7 5.25 24.43 5.06
N GLY A 8 4.00 24.65 4.65
CA GLY A 8 2.94 23.66 4.79
C GLY A 8 3.25 22.45 3.91
N VAL A 9 3.53 21.30 4.53
CA VAL A 9 3.66 20.02 3.82
C VAL A 9 2.30 19.66 3.25
N LYS A 10 2.15 19.87 1.94
CA LYS A 10 0.97 19.51 1.17
C LYS A 10 0.93 17.98 1.11
N ARG A 11 0.09 17.37 1.95
CA ARG A 11 -0.21 15.93 1.90
C ARG A 11 -0.69 15.60 0.49
N ARG A 12 0.12 14.86 -0.26
CA ARG A 12 -0.25 14.40 -1.61
C ARG A 12 -1.35 13.36 -1.45
N HIS A 13 -2.49 13.61 -2.11
CA HIS A 13 -3.58 12.66 -2.25
C HIS A 13 -3.09 11.49 -3.11
N VAL A 14 -3.22 10.26 -2.62
CA VAL A 14 -2.73 9.03 -3.28
C VAL A 14 -3.88 8.35 -4.05
N GLU A 15 -4.73 9.15 -4.68
CA GLU A 15 -5.85 8.66 -5.49
C GLU A 15 -5.65 9.14 -6.93
N ASP A 16 -4.73 8.51 -7.66
CA ASP A 16 -4.80 8.28 -9.13
C ASP A 16 -3.58 7.51 -9.68
N VAL A 17 -3.06 6.50 -8.96
CA VAL A 17 -2.10 5.57 -9.58
C VAL A 17 -2.91 4.40 -10.09
N GLU A 18 -3.37 4.50 -11.33
CA GLU A 18 -3.84 3.34 -12.10
C GLU A 18 -2.67 2.36 -12.18
N PRO A 19 -2.76 1.18 -11.53
CA PRO A 19 -1.63 0.28 -11.50
C PRO A 19 -1.44 -0.33 -12.91
N PRO A 20 -0.20 -0.50 -13.38
CA PRO A 20 0.07 -1.01 -14.72
C PRO A 20 -0.51 -2.43 -14.89
N GLU A 21 -1.23 -2.64 -16.00
CA GLU A 21 -1.99 -3.84 -16.39
C GLU A 21 -1.13 -5.11 -16.65
N ASP A 22 0.05 -5.22 -16.05
CA ASP A 22 0.94 -6.39 -16.14
C ASP A 22 0.92 -7.18 -14.80
N PHE A 23 -0.29 -7.57 -14.37
CA PHE A 23 -0.57 -8.20 -13.06
C PHE A 23 -0.33 -9.71 -12.97
N THR A 24 0.32 -10.32 -13.94
CA THR A 24 0.32 -11.78 -14.10
C THR A 24 1.08 -12.56 -13.01
N ASN A 25 1.91 -11.90 -12.19
CA ASN A 25 2.80 -12.58 -11.26
C ASN A 25 2.60 -12.30 -9.75
N VAL A 26 1.61 -11.49 -9.34
CA VAL A 26 1.42 -11.19 -7.90
C VAL A 26 0.97 -12.43 -7.13
N TYR A 27 -0.13 -13.06 -7.57
CA TYR A 27 -0.68 -14.25 -6.93
C TYR A 27 0.10 -15.55 -7.24
N GLY A 28 1.00 -15.52 -8.23
CA GLY A 28 1.94 -16.61 -8.51
C GLY A 28 3.26 -16.51 -7.74
N SER A 29 3.46 -15.43 -6.98
CA SER A 29 4.66 -15.22 -6.17
C SER A 29 4.60 -15.96 -4.85
N HIS A 30 5.76 -16.30 -4.29
CA HIS A 30 5.86 -16.89 -2.96
C HIS A 30 5.23 -16.01 -1.87
N TYR A 31 5.18 -14.69 -2.08
CA TYR A 31 4.53 -13.74 -1.18
C TYR A 31 3.01 -13.95 -1.05
N ALA A 32 2.34 -14.48 -2.08
CA ALA A 32 0.91 -14.78 -2.04
C ALA A 32 0.57 -16.07 -1.29
N ALA A 33 1.56 -16.93 -1.12
CA ALA A 33 1.41 -18.19 -0.39
C ALA A 33 1.63 -18.02 1.13
N GLN A 34 2.10 -16.85 1.56
CA GLN A 34 2.39 -16.54 2.95
C GLN A 34 1.47 -15.42 3.44
N ASP A 35 1.08 -15.48 4.72
CA ASP A 35 0.33 -14.40 5.36
C ASP A 35 1.18 -13.11 5.45
N MET A 36 0.50 -11.98 5.44
CA MET A 36 1.17 -10.67 5.59
C MET A 36 1.84 -10.58 6.97
N PRO A 37 3.12 -10.15 7.04
CA PRO A 37 3.80 -9.97 8.32
C PRO A 37 3.14 -8.86 9.15
N CYS A 38 2.76 -9.20 10.38
CA CYS A 38 2.12 -8.28 11.34
C CYS A 38 2.96 -8.01 12.60
N ASP A 39 3.70 -9.01 13.08
CA ASP A 39 4.40 -8.94 14.37
C ASP A 39 5.85 -8.45 14.25
N ASP A 40 6.54 -8.85 13.18
CA ASP A 40 7.95 -8.55 12.95
C ASP A 40 8.18 -7.94 11.56
N ILE A 41 9.23 -7.14 11.45
CA ILE A 41 9.65 -6.57 10.16
C ILE A 41 10.35 -7.67 9.36
N PRO A 42 9.93 -7.95 8.10
CA PRO A 42 10.57 -8.95 7.27
C PRO A 42 12.00 -8.56 6.89
N ASP A 43 12.89 -9.57 6.78
CA ASP A 43 14.30 -9.38 6.41
C ASP A 43 14.44 -9.02 4.91
N ASP A 44 13.56 -9.60 4.08
CA ASP A 44 13.54 -9.39 2.64
C ASP A 44 12.60 -8.26 2.20
N SER A 45 13.03 -7.53 1.17
CA SER A 45 12.22 -6.48 0.56
C SER A 45 11.18 -7.06 -0.40
N MET A 46 9.92 -6.65 -0.24
CA MET A 46 8.85 -7.00 -1.17
C MET A 46 8.77 -5.99 -2.33
N PRO A 47 8.53 -6.43 -3.58
CA PRO A 47 8.27 -5.51 -4.68
C PRO A 47 7.09 -4.58 -4.38
N PRO A 48 7.16 -3.29 -4.74
CA PRO A 48 6.16 -2.30 -4.36
C PRO A 48 4.74 -2.66 -4.84
N GLU A 49 4.62 -3.27 -6.01
CA GLU A 49 3.34 -3.66 -6.61
C GLU A 49 2.69 -4.83 -5.89
N VAL A 50 3.51 -5.81 -5.48
CA VAL A 50 3.05 -6.97 -4.69
C VAL A 50 2.61 -6.49 -3.31
N ALA A 51 3.42 -5.67 -2.64
CA ALA A 51 3.09 -5.13 -1.32
C ALA A 51 1.79 -4.32 -1.34
N TYR A 52 1.63 -3.43 -2.32
CA TYR A 52 0.40 -2.64 -2.47
C TYR A 52 -0.83 -3.53 -2.65
N ARG A 53 -0.74 -4.56 -3.49
CA ARG A 53 -1.87 -5.46 -3.72
C ARG A 53 -2.22 -6.25 -2.47
N MET A 54 -1.24 -6.85 -1.81
CA MET A 54 -1.50 -7.63 -0.58
C MET A 54 -2.16 -6.76 0.49
N ILE A 55 -1.66 -5.53 0.70
CA ILE A 55 -2.23 -4.62 1.70
C ILE A 55 -3.66 -4.24 1.31
N LYS A 56 -3.90 -3.95 0.03
CA LYS A 56 -5.23 -3.59 -0.47
C LYS A 56 -6.23 -4.74 -0.33
N ASP A 57 -5.80 -5.97 -0.58
CA ASP A 57 -6.65 -7.16 -0.49
C ASP A 57 -7.04 -7.44 0.97
N GLU A 58 -6.09 -7.32 1.91
CA GLU A 58 -6.37 -7.40 3.36
C GLU A 58 -7.36 -6.31 3.82
N LEU A 59 -7.14 -5.05 3.43
CA LEU A 59 -8.08 -3.96 3.75
C LEU A 59 -9.44 -4.11 3.05
N SER A 60 -9.53 -4.87 1.96
CA SER A 60 -10.81 -5.12 1.28
C SER A 60 -11.68 -6.11 2.05
N LEU A 61 -11.08 -6.91 2.95
CA LEU A 61 -11.81 -7.73 3.91
C LEU A 61 -12.36 -6.91 5.08
N ASP A 62 -11.87 -5.69 5.31
CA ASP A 62 -12.45 -4.79 6.29
C ASP A 62 -13.85 -4.33 5.87
N ASN A 63 -14.73 -4.17 6.86
CA ASN A 63 -16.11 -3.77 6.65
C ASN A 63 -16.19 -2.49 5.80
N ASN A 64 -16.84 -2.58 4.63
CA ASN A 64 -16.99 -1.43 3.75
C ASN A 64 -17.83 -0.35 4.46
N PRO A 65 -17.28 0.85 4.73
CA PRO A 65 -17.98 1.90 5.47
C PRO A 65 -19.23 2.43 4.75
N LYS A 66 -19.40 2.10 3.45
CA LYS A 66 -20.54 2.50 2.62
C LYS A 66 -21.78 1.60 2.77
N LEU A 67 -21.70 0.49 3.49
CA LEU A 67 -22.83 -0.45 3.68
C LEU A 67 -23.63 -0.15 4.97
N LYS A 68 -23.73 1.12 5.38
CA LYS A 68 -24.55 1.58 6.52
C LYS A 68 -25.75 2.39 6.07
#